data_AF-A0A2W5BN38-F1
#
_entry.id   AF-A0A2W5BN38-F1
#
_cell.length_a   1.000
_cell.length_b   1.000
_cell.length_c   1.000
_cell.angle_alpha   90.00
_cell.angle_beta   90.00
_cell.angle_gamma   90.00
#
_symmetry.space_group_name_H-M   'P 1'
#
loop_
_entity.id
_entity.type
_entity.pdbx_description
1 polymer ?
#
loop_
_entity_poly.entity_id
_entity_poly.type
_entity_poly.pdbx_seq_one_letter_code
_entity_poly.pdbx_strand_id
1 'polypeptide(L)'
;MIGLKPPSGPYTIEVVEGVTFTVTPLTTLDYSVAHMAARRRLEEIEKSLADVEAAGFLPANSLDLGNPDEREGLYREFLVMEMAVRHITGWQGVVDNEMDEPVPVTPENIRAVVKQFPIGEIFFQKFSLYQTLLREAKTRIRKICEWHFTPSGGPQYCQGCVHENTACAKGGKGENGARCPYSEFAPQTIQEQQAWEIVEACAGQLRLTATGQVIGLDMDTVMHMIAARGFDNAPVLELMQDAEKGIVAALSKNGEAAEA
;
A
#
# COMPACT_ATOMS: atom_id res chain seq x y z
N MET A 1 16.17 22.97 -0.83
CA MET A 1 14.76 23.12 -0.39
C MET A 1 13.91 22.42 -1.43
N ILE A 2 13.32 21.27 -1.09
CA ILE A 2 12.51 20.48 -2.03
C ILE A 2 11.10 21.06 -2.00
N GLY A 3 10.60 21.51 -3.16
CA GLY A 3 9.24 22.02 -3.32
C GLY A 3 8.42 21.05 -4.17
N LEU A 4 7.16 20.83 -3.79
CA LEU A 4 6.22 20.04 -4.58
C LEU A 4 5.59 20.95 -5.64
N LYS A 5 5.53 20.48 -6.89
CA LYS A 5 4.80 21.15 -7.97
C LYS A 5 3.64 20.24 -8.41
N PRO A 6 2.52 20.23 -7.68
CA PRO A 6 1.38 19.40 -8.04
C PRO A 6 0.83 19.80 -9.41
N PRO A 7 0.20 18.86 -10.15
CA PRO A 7 -0.51 19.19 -11.38
C PRO A 7 -1.59 20.24 -11.10
N SER A 8 -1.62 21.33 -11.87
CA SER A 8 -2.63 22.38 -11.76
C SER A 8 -3.80 22.20 -12.74
N GLY A 9 -3.73 21.18 -13.61
CA GLY A 9 -4.76 20.85 -14.58
C GLY A 9 -4.90 19.33 -14.74
N PRO A 10 -5.84 18.87 -15.59
CA PRO A 10 -6.02 17.45 -15.83
C PRO A 10 -4.73 16.77 -16.28
N TYR A 11 -4.50 15.55 -15.82
CA TYR A 11 -3.33 14.75 -16.17
C TYR A 11 -3.72 13.29 -16.41
N THR A 12 -2.82 12.54 -17.03
CA THR A 12 -3.08 11.14 -17.40
C THR A 12 -2.42 10.19 -16.41
N ILE A 13 -3.15 9.16 -16.02
CA ILE A 13 -2.67 8.02 -15.24
C ILE A 13 -2.80 6.78 -16.10
N GLU A 14 -1.70 6.13 -16.43
CA GLU A 14 -1.73 4.78 -16.99
C GLU A 14 -2.00 3.77 -15.87
N VAL A 15 -3.09 3.00 -15.98
CA VAL A 15 -3.48 2.03 -14.94
C VAL A 15 -3.06 0.61 -15.28
N VAL A 16 -3.08 0.25 -16.55
CA VAL A 16 -2.48 -0.97 -17.10
C VAL A 16 -2.02 -0.66 -18.52
N GLU A 17 -1.18 -1.50 -19.12
CA GLU A 17 -0.70 -1.29 -20.49
C GLU A 17 -1.88 -1.10 -21.45
N GLY A 18 -1.86 0.03 -22.18
CA GLY A 18 -2.91 0.38 -23.14
C GLY A 18 -4.17 1.04 -22.54
N VAL A 19 -4.30 1.13 -21.21
CA VAL A 19 -5.43 1.78 -20.55
C VAL A 19 -4.97 2.99 -19.73
N THR A 20 -5.50 4.16 -20.08
CA THR A 20 -5.16 5.42 -19.41
C THR A 20 -6.41 6.17 -18.96
N PHE A 21 -6.33 6.81 -17.79
CA PHE A 21 -7.36 7.68 -17.25
C PHE A 21 -6.89 9.12 -17.27
N THR A 22 -7.73 10.02 -17.78
CA THR A 22 -7.56 11.47 -17.62
C THR A 22 -8.27 11.88 -16.34
N VAL A 23 -7.54 12.52 -15.43
CA VAL A 23 -8.02 12.84 -14.08
C VAL A 23 -7.82 14.30 -13.72
N THR A 24 -8.73 14.87 -12.92
CA THR A 24 -8.54 16.20 -12.32
C THR A 24 -7.70 16.11 -11.04
N PRO A 25 -6.89 17.14 -10.71
CA PRO A 25 -6.08 17.13 -9.48
C PRO A 25 -6.90 16.91 -8.21
N LEU A 26 -6.37 16.11 -7.29
CA LEU A 26 -6.97 15.85 -5.99
C LEU A 26 -6.74 17.06 -5.07
N THR A 27 -7.82 17.57 -4.46
CA THR A 27 -7.73 18.56 -3.39
C THR A 27 -8.05 17.94 -2.03
N THR A 28 -7.64 18.61 -0.95
CA THR A 28 -7.97 18.18 0.43
C THR A 28 -9.49 18.10 0.67
N LEU A 29 -10.26 19.02 0.07
CA LEU A 29 -11.71 19.01 0.18
C LEU A 29 -12.30 17.79 -0.53
N ASP A 30 -11.85 17.51 -1.76
CA ASP A 30 -12.37 16.39 -2.55
C ASP A 30 -12.08 15.04 -1.87
N TYR A 31 -10.87 14.87 -1.33
CA TYR A 31 -10.52 13.70 -0.53
C TYR A 31 -11.45 13.54 0.67
N SER A 32 -11.69 14.63 1.42
CA SER A 32 -12.57 14.60 2.60
C SER A 32 -14.01 14.26 2.23
N VAL A 33 -14.52 14.79 1.12
CA VAL A 33 -15.87 14.50 0.62
C VAL A 33 -15.98 13.04 0.18
N ALA A 34 -14.99 12.50 -0.55
CA ALA A 34 -14.95 11.11 -0.94
C ALA A 34 -14.93 10.18 0.28
N HIS A 35 -14.13 10.50 1.29
CA HIS A 35 -14.05 9.79 2.57
C HIS A 35 -15.40 9.75 3.29
N MET A 36 -16.10 10.88 3.40
CA MET A 36 -17.41 10.93 4.06
C MET A 36 -18.47 10.16 3.27
N ALA A 37 -18.40 10.18 1.94
CA ALA A 37 -19.34 9.42 1.11
C ALA A 37 -19.09 7.91 1.18
N ALA A 38 -17.82 7.48 1.22
CA ALA A 38 -17.45 6.08 1.42
C ALA A 38 -17.92 5.54 2.78
N ARG A 39 -17.77 6.33 3.86
CA ARG A 39 -18.29 5.99 5.19
C ARG A 39 -19.80 5.80 5.18
N ARG A 40 -20.56 6.73 4.60
CA ARG A 40 -22.02 6.60 4.51
C ARG A 40 -22.45 5.33 3.79
N ARG A 41 -21.77 4.95 2.70
CA ARG A 41 -22.07 3.69 1.99
C ARG A 41 -21.77 2.47 2.84
N LEU A 42 -20.67 2.47 3.59
CA LEU A 42 -20.38 1.40 4.51
C LEU A 42 -21.49 1.26 5.57
N GLU A 43 -21.90 2.38 6.18
CA GLU A 43 -22.99 2.41 7.18
C GLU A 43 -24.33 1.92 6.60
N GLU A 44 -24.64 2.26 5.34
CA GLU A 44 -25.82 1.78 4.63
C GLU A 44 -25.79 0.26 4.43
N ILE A 45 -24.64 -0.31 4.05
CA ILE A 45 -24.45 -1.75 3.90
C ILE A 45 -24.53 -2.45 5.26
N GLU A 46 -23.87 -1.91 6.30
CA GLU A 46 -23.91 -2.43 7.66
C GLU A 46 -25.36 -2.54 8.16
N LYS A 47 -26.14 -1.47 7.97
CA LYS A 47 -27.55 -1.47 8.32
C LYS A 47 -28.34 -2.49 7.52
N SER A 48 -28.12 -2.56 6.20
CA SER A 48 -28.80 -3.53 5.34
C SER A 48 -28.50 -4.97 5.73
N LEU A 49 -27.25 -5.29 6.10
CA LEU A 49 -26.87 -6.63 6.54
C LEU A 49 -27.49 -6.96 7.91
N ALA A 50 -27.51 -6.01 8.84
CA ALA A 50 -28.17 -6.18 10.13
C ALA A 50 -29.68 -6.43 9.98
N ASP A 51 -30.34 -5.73 9.06
CA ASP A 51 -31.77 -5.92 8.77
C ASP A 51 -32.04 -7.33 8.16
N VAL A 52 -31.14 -7.82 7.31
CA VAL A 52 -31.23 -9.18 6.70
C VAL A 52 -31.01 -10.27 7.75
N GLU A 53 -30.02 -10.09 8.63
CA GLU A 53 -29.73 -11.03 9.73
C GLU A 53 -30.90 -11.07 10.73
N ALA A 54 -31.46 -9.92 11.10
CA ALA A 54 -32.63 -9.82 11.97
C ALA A 54 -33.87 -10.49 11.35
N ALA A 55 -33.98 -10.51 10.03
CA ALA A 55 -35.02 -11.23 9.30
C ALA A 55 -34.79 -12.75 9.20
N GLY A 56 -33.69 -13.27 9.76
CA GLY A 56 -33.38 -14.71 9.80
C GLY A 56 -32.74 -15.25 8.53
N PHE A 57 -32.23 -14.38 7.65
CA PHE A 57 -31.49 -14.78 6.47
C PHE A 57 -29.99 -14.64 6.72
N LEU A 58 -29.26 -15.74 6.57
CA LEU A 58 -27.80 -15.74 6.54
C LEU A 58 -27.38 -16.08 5.10
N PRO A 59 -26.96 -15.10 4.29
CA PRO A 59 -26.45 -15.39 2.95
C PRO A 59 -25.21 -16.29 3.07
N ALA A 60 -25.18 -17.40 2.34
CA ALA A 60 -23.94 -18.16 2.19
C ALA A 60 -22.89 -17.25 1.50
N ASN A 61 -21.69 -17.15 2.08
CA ASN A 61 -20.62 -16.24 1.67
C ASN A 61 -20.93 -14.74 1.81
N SER A 62 -21.67 -14.33 2.85
CA SER A 62 -21.78 -12.91 3.20
C SER A 62 -20.44 -12.35 3.69
N LEU A 63 -20.12 -11.13 3.27
CA LEU A 63 -19.06 -10.32 3.86
C LEU A 63 -19.31 -10.18 5.37
N ASP A 64 -18.31 -10.54 6.19
CA ASP A 64 -18.36 -10.40 7.64
C ASP A 64 -17.89 -9.00 8.05
N LEU A 65 -18.82 -8.06 8.22
CA LEU A 65 -18.49 -6.72 8.68
C LEU A 65 -18.14 -6.64 10.18
N GLY A 66 -18.30 -7.72 10.93
CA GLY A 66 -17.70 -7.88 12.26
C GLY A 66 -16.19 -8.10 12.19
N ASN A 67 -15.67 -8.64 11.08
CA ASN A 67 -14.25 -8.74 10.80
C ASN A 67 -13.69 -7.34 10.41
N PRO A 68 -12.74 -6.78 11.19
CA PRO A 68 -12.19 -5.46 10.90
C PRO A 68 -11.45 -5.39 9.54
N ASP A 69 -10.88 -6.50 9.08
CA ASP A 69 -10.13 -6.53 7.82
C ASP A 69 -11.07 -6.47 6.61
N GLU A 70 -12.19 -7.20 6.64
CA GLU A 70 -13.22 -7.16 5.60
C GLU A 70 -13.96 -5.82 5.57
N ARG A 71 -14.25 -5.26 6.75
CA ARG A 71 -14.85 -3.93 6.89
C ARG A 71 -13.95 -2.84 6.32
N GLU A 72 -12.66 -2.85 6.66
CA GLU A 72 -11.69 -1.88 6.14
C GLU A 72 -11.48 -2.07 4.63
N GLY A 73 -11.44 -3.33 4.17
CA GLY A 73 -11.39 -3.65 2.74
C GLY A 73 -12.56 -3.05 1.96
N LEU A 74 -13.79 -3.21 2.46
CA LEU A 74 -14.98 -2.64 1.84
C LEU A 74 -14.99 -1.10 1.89
N TYR A 75 -14.58 -0.52 3.02
CA TYR A 75 -14.41 0.92 3.13
C TYR A 75 -13.44 1.46 2.07
N ARG A 76 -12.28 0.81 1.91
CA ARG A 76 -11.28 1.17 0.90
C ARG A 76 -11.85 1.06 -0.51
N GLU A 77 -12.59 -0.01 -0.82
CA GLU A 77 -13.27 -0.14 -2.12
C GLU A 77 -14.19 1.07 -2.37
N PHE A 78 -15.05 1.45 -1.41
CA PHE A 78 -15.92 2.60 -1.59
C PHE A 78 -15.16 3.92 -1.71
N LEU A 79 -14.08 4.11 -0.96
CA LEU A 79 -13.25 5.30 -1.07
C LEU A 79 -12.67 5.44 -2.48
N VAL A 80 -12.04 4.38 -3.00
CA VAL A 80 -11.48 4.32 -4.36
C VAL A 80 -12.54 4.66 -5.41
N MET A 81 -13.71 4.05 -5.32
CA MET A 81 -14.83 4.31 -6.22
C MET A 81 -15.31 5.76 -6.16
N GLU A 82 -15.32 6.37 -4.97
CA GLU A 82 -15.75 7.74 -4.80
C GLU A 82 -14.76 8.75 -5.36
N MET A 83 -13.46 8.50 -5.22
CA MET A 83 -12.45 9.33 -5.87
C MET A 83 -12.49 9.17 -7.38
N ALA A 84 -12.58 7.93 -7.89
CA ALA A 84 -12.62 7.66 -9.32
C ALA A 84 -13.76 8.40 -10.02
N VAL A 85 -14.99 8.27 -9.50
CA VAL A 85 -16.17 8.91 -10.09
C VAL A 85 -16.09 10.44 -10.06
N ARG A 86 -15.38 11.03 -9.09
CA ARG A 86 -15.25 12.49 -8.97
C ARG A 86 -14.15 13.06 -9.86
N HIS A 87 -13.12 12.28 -10.16
CA HIS A 87 -11.91 12.80 -10.76
C HIS A 87 -11.61 12.29 -12.16
N ILE A 88 -12.08 11.11 -12.55
CA ILE A 88 -11.91 10.60 -13.92
C ILE A 88 -12.85 11.39 -14.85
N THR A 89 -12.26 12.09 -15.81
CA THR A 89 -12.97 12.90 -16.81
C THR A 89 -12.83 12.36 -18.23
N GLY A 90 -11.95 11.37 -18.42
CA GLY A 90 -11.69 10.74 -19.71
C GLY A 90 -10.93 9.42 -19.51
N TRP A 91 -10.94 8.57 -20.54
CA TRP A 91 -10.05 7.42 -20.61
C TRP A 91 -9.74 7.03 -22.05
N GLN A 92 -8.72 6.19 -22.23
CA GLN A 92 -8.42 5.49 -23.47
C GLN A 92 -8.21 4.01 -23.16
N GLY A 93 -8.49 3.14 -24.13
CA GLY A 93 -8.32 1.68 -24.00
C GLY A 93 -9.45 0.94 -23.27
N VAL A 94 -10.51 1.65 -22.86
CA VAL A 94 -11.71 1.03 -22.28
C VAL A 94 -12.76 0.84 -23.37
N VAL A 95 -13.00 -0.41 -23.75
CA VAL A 95 -13.94 -0.81 -24.79
C VAL A 95 -15.01 -1.75 -24.24
N ASP A 96 -16.15 -1.78 -24.92
CA ASP A 96 -17.20 -2.77 -24.69
C ASP A 96 -16.73 -4.12 -25.23
N ASN A 97 -16.78 -5.18 -24.40
CA ASN A 97 -16.25 -6.49 -24.77
C ASN A 97 -17.03 -7.17 -25.91
N GLU A 98 -18.26 -6.75 -26.18
CA GLU A 98 -19.11 -7.32 -27.23
C GLU A 98 -19.04 -6.50 -28.52
N MET A 99 -18.98 -5.17 -28.40
CA MET A 99 -19.04 -4.25 -29.55
C MET A 99 -17.67 -3.70 -29.99
N ASP A 100 -16.62 -3.86 -29.17
CA ASP A 100 -15.29 -3.25 -29.36
C ASP A 100 -15.33 -1.72 -29.52
N GLU A 101 -16.38 -1.10 -28.99
CA GLU A 101 -16.61 0.35 -29.06
C GLU A 101 -16.12 1.04 -27.78
N PRO A 102 -15.60 2.28 -27.87
CA PRO A 102 -15.20 3.04 -26.69
C PRO A 102 -16.36 3.23 -25.72
N VAL A 103 -16.17 2.82 -24.46
CA VAL A 103 -17.19 2.98 -23.42
C VAL A 103 -17.24 4.45 -23.00
N PRO A 104 -18.44 5.08 -22.90
CA PRO A 104 -18.55 6.47 -22.45
C PRO A 104 -18.17 6.62 -20.97
N VAL A 105 -17.53 7.74 -20.63
CA VAL A 105 -17.14 8.05 -19.25
C VAL A 105 -18.36 8.52 -18.45
N THR A 106 -19.02 7.58 -17.79
CA THR A 106 -20.15 7.83 -16.89
C THR A 106 -19.83 7.31 -15.49
N PRO A 107 -20.49 7.81 -14.42
CA PRO A 107 -20.28 7.29 -13.07
C PRO A 107 -20.48 5.77 -12.95
N GLU A 108 -21.42 5.22 -13.69
CA GLU A 108 -21.72 3.79 -13.71
C GLU A 108 -20.57 3.00 -14.37
N ASN A 109 -20.14 3.43 -15.56
CA ASN A 109 -19.04 2.78 -16.27
C ASN A 109 -17.71 2.92 -15.52
N ILE A 110 -17.47 4.06 -14.88
CA ILE A 110 -16.29 4.25 -14.01
C ILE A 110 -16.27 3.22 -12.89
N ARG A 111 -17.40 3.02 -12.19
CA ARG A 111 -17.48 2.01 -11.14
C ARG A 111 -17.23 0.61 -11.70
N ALA A 112 -17.81 0.28 -12.86
CA ALA A 112 -17.62 -1.03 -13.48
C ALA A 112 -16.15 -1.31 -13.82
N VAL A 113 -15.45 -0.34 -14.40
CA VAL A 113 -14.02 -0.44 -14.76
C VAL A 113 -13.14 -0.52 -13.51
N VAL A 114 -13.34 0.38 -12.56
CA VAL A 114 -12.52 0.47 -11.34
C VAL A 114 -12.68 -0.78 -10.45
N LYS A 115 -13.80 -1.49 -10.55
CA LYS A 115 -14.04 -2.76 -9.83
C LYS A 115 -13.20 -3.91 -10.36
N GLN A 116 -12.67 -3.81 -11.57
CA GLN A 116 -11.84 -4.86 -12.14
C GLN A 116 -10.47 -4.83 -11.45
N PHE A 117 -10.08 -5.93 -10.82
CA PHE A 117 -8.74 -6.05 -10.25
C PHE A 117 -7.70 -6.12 -11.38
N PRO A 118 -6.58 -5.36 -11.30
CA PRO A 118 -6.13 -4.46 -10.22
C PRO A 118 -6.40 -2.96 -10.46
N ILE A 119 -7.26 -2.60 -11.41
CA ILE A 119 -7.43 -1.23 -11.94
C ILE A 119 -7.68 -0.20 -10.84
N GLY A 120 -8.65 -0.45 -9.96
CA GLY A 120 -9.00 0.52 -8.91
C GLY A 120 -7.86 0.79 -7.92
N GLU A 121 -7.09 -0.23 -7.56
CA GLU A 121 -5.96 -0.09 -6.65
C GLU A 121 -4.82 0.69 -7.31
N ILE A 122 -4.49 0.39 -8.58
CA ILE A 122 -3.46 1.13 -9.32
C ILE A 122 -3.88 2.59 -9.50
N PHE A 123 -5.13 2.83 -9.89
CA PHE A 123 -5.68 4.18 -9.97
C PHE A 123 -5.51 4.89 -8.63
N PHE A 124 -5.99 4.30 -7.53
CA PHE A 124 -5.94 4.94 -6.22
C PHE A 124 -4.53 5.31 -5.81
N GLN A 125 -3.58 4.40 -5.97
CA GLN A 125 -2.19 4.66 -5.64
C GLN A 125 -1.62 5.80 -6.46
N LYS A 126 -1.73 5.74 -7.80
CA LYS A 126 -1.19 6.77 -8.69
C LYS A 126 -1.90 8.12 -8.53
N PHE A 127 -3.19 8.09 -8.19
CA PHE A 127 -4.03 9.28 -8.07
C PHE A 127 -3.88 10.00 -6.72
N SER A 128 -3.77 9.24 -5.64
CA SER A 128 -3.59 9.77 -4.27
C SER A 128 -2.12 9.93 -3.87
N LEU A 129 -1.20 9.59 -4.77
CA LEU A 129 0.23 9.79 -4.62
C LEU A 129 0.52 11.28 -4.48
N TYR A 130 0.74 11.74 -3.24
CA TYR A 130 1.86 12.63 -2.86
C TYR A 130 1.90 13.01 -1.37
N GLN A 131 0.87 12.79 -0.53
CA GLN A 131 0.94 13.26 0.87
C GLN A 131 0.41 12.33 1.97
N THR A 132 -0.75 11.68 1.80
CA THR A 132 -1.34 10.85 2.89
C THR A 132 -0.78 9.44 2.93
N LEU A 133 -0.78 8.73 1.80
CA LEU A 133 -0.25 7.36 1.72
C LEU A 133 1.24 7.29 2.03
N LEU A 134 2.02 8.29 1.59
CA LEU A 134 3.47 8.30 1.83
C LEU A 134 3.80 8.30 3.32
N ARG A 135 3.05 8.99 4.20
CA ARG A 135 3.39 8.99 5.63
C ARG A 135 3.21 7.63 6.28
N GLU A 136 2.09 6.96 5.99
CA GLU A 136 1.81 5.64 6.55
C GLU A 136 2.71 4.56 5.93
N ALA A 137 2.92 4.62 4.61
CA ALA A 137 3.84 3.76 3.89
C ALA A 137 5.28 3.90 4.41
N LYS A 138 5.76 5.14 4.60
CA LYS A 138 7.05 5.43 5.25
C LYS A 138 7.14 4.83 6.65
N THR A 139 6.06 4.92 7.42
CA THR A 139 6.02 4.35 8.76
C THR A 139 6.10 2.83 8.72
N ARG A 140 5.29 2.16 7.88
CA ARG A 140 5.31 0.71 7.70
C ARG A 140 6.67 0.21 7.22
N ILE A 141 7.18 0.76 6.11
CA ILE A 141 8.46 0.33 5.52
C ILE A 141 9.64 0.57 6.47
N ARG A 142 9.62 1.66 7.24
CA ARG A 142 10.61 1.90 8.28
C ARG A 142 10.50 0.85 9.38
N LYS A 143 9.29 0.61 9.91
CA LYS A 143 9.07 -0.30 11.04
C LYS A 143 9.39 -1.76 10.71
N ILE A 144 9.01 -2.22 9.52
CA ILE A 144 9.37 -3.57 9.06
C ILE A 144 10.89 -3.69 8.90
N CYS A 145 11.59 -2.68 8.38
CA CYS A 145 13.07 -2.68 8.31
C CYS A 145 13.73 -2.62 9.70
N GLU A 146 13.23 -1.75 10.60
CA GLU A 146 13.72 -1.63 11.98
C GLU A 146 13.68 -2.97 12.73
N TRP A 147 12.74 -3.85 12.38
CA TRP A 147 12.62 -5.18 12.97
C TRP A 147 13.36 -6.27 12.17
N HIS A 148 13.20 -6.29 10.85
CA HIS A 148 13.74 -7.32 9.94
C HIS A 148 15.25 -7.48 10.08
N PHE A 149 15.98 -6.37 10.23
CA PHE A 149 17.45 -6.36 10.27
C PHE A 149 18.03 -6.46 11.69
N THR A 150 17.21 -6.80 12.68
CA THR A 150 17.68 -7.09 14.04
C THR A 150 18.17 -8.54 14.16
N PRO A 151 19.08 -8.88 15.11
CA PRO A 151 19.55 -10.24 15.31
C PRO A 151 18.45 -11.21 15.74
N SER A 152 17.41 -10.68 16.38
CA SER A 152 16.23 -11.43 16.84
C SER A 152 15.01 -11.22 15.95
N GLY A 153 15.20 -10.71 14.74
CA GLY A 153 14.13 -10.45 13.77
C GLY A 153 14.33 -11.20 12.45
N GLY A 154 13.54 -10.78 11.46
CA GLY A 154 13.70 -11.24 10.09
C GLY A 154 13.30 -12.71 9.85
N PRO A 155 13.72 -13.29 8.71
CA PRO A 155 13.30 -14.64 8.30
C PRO A 155 13.71 -15.74 9.29
N GLN A 156 14.86 -15.58 9.97
CA GLN A 156 15.36 -16.55 10.95
C GLN A 156 14.45 -16.63 12.18
N TYR A 157 13.97 -15.48 12.68
CA TYR A 157 12.97 -15.46 13.76
C TYR A 157 11.69 -16.20 13.37
N CYS A 158 11.21 -15.98 12.13
CA CYS A 158 10.02 -16.66 11.62
C CYS A 158 10.21 -18.17 11.51
N GLN A 159 11.40 -18.65 11.11
CA GLN A 159 11.71 -20.09 11.09
C GLN A 159 11.63 -20.70 12.49
N GLY A 160 12.11 -19.99 13.52
CA GLY A 160 11.95 -20.40 14.92
C GLY A 160 10.48 -20.54 15.32
N CYS A 161 9.66 -19.53 15.01
CA CYS A 161 8.21 -19.58 15.29
C CYS A 161 7.52 -20.78 14.63
N VAL A 162 7.87 -21.10 13.39
CA VAL A 162 7.33 -22.26 12.66
C VAL A 162 7.79 -23.57 13.30
N HIS A 163 9.09 -23.71 13.59
CA HIS A 163 9.66 -24.89 14.22
C HIS A 163 9.03 -25.18 15.60
N GLU A 164 8.80 -24.13 16.38
CA GLU A 164 8.19 -24.20 17.71
C GLU A 164 6.64 -24.23 17.67
N ASN A 165 6.04 -24.16 16.48
CA ASN A 165 4.58 -24.20 16.28
C ASN A 165 3.80 -23.16 17.11
N THR A 166 4.36 -21.96 17.26
CA THR A 166 3.80 -20.89 18.09
C THR A 166 2.52 -20.29 17.48
N ALA A 167 1.76 -19.54 18.28
CA ALA A 167 0.56 -18.84 17.81
C ALA A 167 0.86 -17.88 16.64
N CYS A 168 2.03 -17.22 16.68
CA CYS A 168 2.51 -16.36 15.61
C CYS A 168 2.59 -17.07 14.26
N ALA A 169 3.09 -18.32 14.22
CA ALA A 169 3.19 -19.12 13.00
C ALA A 169 1.83 -19.48 12.39
N LYS A 170 0.73 -19.35 13.15
CA LYS A 170 -0.65 -19.59 12.73
C LYS A 170 -1.42 -18.30 12.46
N GLY A 171 -0.74 -17.15 12.42
CA GLY A 171 -1.36 -15.83 12.26
C GLY A 171 -2.02 -15.27 13.53
N GLY A 172 -1.84 -15.95 14.67
CA GLY A 172 -2.29 -15.51 15.98
C GLY A 172 -1.35 -14.48 16.62
N LYS A 173 -1.78 -13.92 17.75
CA LYS A 173 -0.95 -13.03 18.58
C LYS A 173 0.08 -13.83 19.37
N GLY A 174 1.26 -13.26 19.58
CA GLY A 174 2.29 -13.83 20.46
C GLY A 174 1.88 -13.80 21.94
N GLU A 175 2.71 -14.38 22.80
CA GLU A 175 2.46 -14.42 24.26
C GLU A 175 2.36 -13.02 24.89
N ASN A 176 3.02 -12.03 24.29
CA ASN A 176 2.94 -10.62 24.67
C ASN A 176 1.69 -9.89 24.12
N GLY A 177 0.80 -10.58 23.42
CA GLY A 177 -0.40 -10.02 22.82
C GLY A 177 -0.18 -9.21 21.52
N ALA A 178 1.06 -9.09 21.06
CA ALA A 178 1.41 -8.39 19.82
C ALA A 178 1.18 -9.29 18.58
N ARG A 179 0.88 -8.67 17.42
CA ARG A 179 0.86 -9.38 16.14
C ARG A 179 2.29 -9.49 15.59
N CYS A 180 2.48 -10.40 14.63
CA CYS A 180 3.73 -10.51 13.90
C CYS A 180 4.05 -9.18 13.18
N PRO A 181 5.26 -8.60 13.30
CA PRO A 181 5.63 -7.39 12.58
C PRO A 181 5.52 -7.51 11.05
N TYR A 182 5.75 -8.69 10.47
CA TYR A 182 5.51 -8.92 9.04
C TYR A 182 4.04 -8.89 8.65
N SER A 183 3.11 -9.13 9.57
CA SER A 183 1.68 -8.97 9.33
C SER A 183 1.22 -7.54 9.63
N GLU A 184 1.72 -6.95 10.72
CA GLU A 184 1.32 -5.60 11.17
C GLU A 184 1.83 -4.49 10.24
N PHE A 185 3.05 -4.64 9.72
CA PHE A 185 3.70 -3.64 8.87
C PHE A 185 3.90 -4.15 7.43
N ALA A 186 3.11 -5.15 7.01
CA ALA A 186 3.14 -5.67 5.65
C ALA A 186 2.98 -4.54 4.61
N PRO A 187 3.75 -4.54 3.51
CA PRO A 187 3.51 -3.65 2.38
C PRO A 187 2.06 -3.71 1.88
N GLN A 188 1.37 -2.57 1.86
CA GLN A 188 -0.06 -2.51 1.49
C GLN A 188 -0.34 -1.87 0.13
N THR A 189 0.67 -1.21 -0.45
CA THR A 189 0.57 -0.56 -1.76
C THR A 189 1.61 -1.16 -2.71
N ILE A 190 1.45 -0.98 -4.02
CA ILE A 190 2.42 -1.47 -5.01
C ILE A 190 3.75 -0.76 -4.78
N GLN A 191 3.76 0.52 -4.44
CA GLN A 191 5.00 1.26 -4.16
C GLN A 191 5.70 0.69 -2.91
N GLU A 192 4.96 0.29 -1.88
CA GLU A 192 5.54 -0.39 -0.72
C GLU A 192 6.06 -1.79 -1.07
N GLN A 193 5.35 -2.54 -1.91
CA GLN A 193 5.80 -3.86 -2.38
C GLN A 193 7.08 -3.73 -3.21
N GLN A 194 7.10 -2.80 -4.15
CA GLN A 194 8.27 -2.44 -4.95
C GLN A 194 9.44 -1.99 -4.08
N ALA A 195 9.19 -1.12 -3.08
CA ALA A 195 10.22 -0.71 -2.13
C ALA A 195 10.74 -1.90 -1.32
N TRP A 196 9.87 -2.80 -0.85
CA TRP A 196 10.26 -4.00 -0.12
C TRP A 196 11.13 -4.94 -0.97
N GLU A 197 10.75 -5.18 -2.23
CA GLU A 197 11.56 -5.98 -3.15
C GLU A 197 12.95 -5.36 -3.37
N ILE A 198 13.05 -4.02 -3.37
CA ILE A 198 14.34 -3.32 -3.49
C ILE A 198 15.13 -3.44 -2.19
N VAL A 199 14.49 -3.33 -1.03
CA VAL A 199 15.12 -3.58 0.28
C VAL A 199 15.74 -4.98 0.32
N GLU A 200 14.99 -6.01 -0.06
CA GLU A 200 15.48 -7.39 -0.05
C GLU A 200 16.64 -7.59 -1.01
N ALA A 201 16.58 -6.98 -2.20
CA ALA A 201 17.64 -7.10 -3.20
C ALA A 201 18.92 -6.32 -2.84
N CYS A 202 18.77 -5.21 -2.13
CA CYS A 202 19.86 -4.31 -1.77
C CYS A 202 20.32 -4.45 -0.32
N ALA A 203 19.81 -5.42 0.43
CA ALA A 203 20.10 -5.62 1.86
C ALA A 203 21.60 -5.71 2.19
N GLY A 204 22.41 -6.26 1.27
CA GLY A 204 23.87 -6.35 1.41
C GLY A 204 24.65 -5.16 0.86
N GLN A 205 23.99 -4.21 0.19
CA GLN A 205 24.63 -3.07 -0.47
C GLN A 205 24.71 -1.89 0.50
N LEU A 206 25.51 -2.08 1.54
CA LEU A 206 25.64 -1.13 2.65
C LEU A 206 26.84 -0.20 2.47
N ARG A 207 26.67 1.06 2.86
CA ARG A 207 27.76 2.01 3.04
C ARG A 207 28.24 1.97 4.48
N LEU A 208 29.55 1.84 4.65
CA LEU A 208 30.22 1.71 5.94
C LEU A 208 31.16 2.90 6.20
N THR A 209 31.31 3.29 7.45
CA THR A 209 32.42 4.16 7.88
C THR A 209 33.76 3.40 7.89
N ALA A 210 34.85 4.12 8.09
CA ALA A 210 36.18 3.52 8.29
C ALA A 210 36.23 2.57 9.52
N THR A 211 35.33 2.75 10.49
CA THR A 211 35.21 1.89 11.67
C THR A 211 34.24 0.72 11.46
N GLY A 212 33.70 0.54 10.24
CA GLY A 212 32.79 -0.55 9.91
C GLY A 212 31.32 -0.30 10.31
N GLN A 213 30.98 0.90 10.78
CA GLN A 213 29.59 1.23 11.13
C GLN A 213 28.75 1.49 9.88
N VAL A 214 27.55 0.93 9.84
CA VAL A 214 26.60 1.14 8.74
C VAL A 214 26.03 2.55 8.81
N ILE A 215 26.20 3.32 7.74
CA ILE A 215 25.66 4.69 7.61
C ILE A 215 24.48 4.78 6.64
N GLY A 216 24.20 3.72 5.89
CA GLY A 216 23.08 3.67 4.97
C GLY A 216 23.22 2.60 3.89
N LEU A 217 22.29 2.63 2.95
CA LEU A 217 22.33 1.85 1.72
C LEU A 217 23.18 2.60 0.68
N ASP A 218 23.74 1.85 -0.26
CA ASP A 218 24.23 2.44 -1.50
C ASP A 218 23.04 2.86 -2.37
N MET A 219 22.70 4.14 -2.27
CA MET A 219 21.57 4.71 -2.99
C MET A 219 21.76 4.73 -4.51
N ASP A 220 23.00 4.71 -5.01
CA ASP A 220 23.24 4.59 -6.45
C ASP A 220 22.82 3.20 -6.93
N THR A 221 23.23 2.15 -6.22
CA THR A 221 22.78 0.77 -6.51
C THR A 221 21.26 0.63 -6.38
N VAL A 222 20.65 1.22 -5.35
CA VAL A 222 19.19 1.26 -5.18
C VAL A 222 18.50 1.89 -6.40
N MET A 223 18.93 3.06 -6.86
CA MET A 223 18.33 3.73 -8.03
C MET A 223 18.47 2.90 -9.31
N HIS A 224 19.62 2.27 -9.53
CA HIS A 224 19.81 1.37 -10.67
C HIS A 224 18.88 0.16 -10.61
N MET A 225 18.65 -0.41 -9.43
CA MET A 225 17.73 -1.54 -9.24
C MET A 225 16.27 -1.15 -9.47
N ILE A 226 15.84 0.03 -9.00
CA ILE A 226 14.49 0.54 -9.24
C ILE A 226 14.26 0.72 -10.75
N ALA A 227 15.22 1.36 -11.44
CA ALA A 227 15.17 1.56 -12.88
C ALA A 227 15.17 0.24 -13.66
N ALA A 228 16.02 -0.71 -13.28
CA ALA A 228 16.11 -2.03 -13.93
C ALA A 228 14.82 -2.85 -13.81
N ARG A 229 14.03 -2.63 -12.76
CA ARG A 229 12.73 -3.29 -12.55
C ARG A 229 11.54 -2.52 -13.15
N GLY A 230 11.78 -1.35 -13.76
CA GLY A 230 10.72 -0.54 -14.36
C GLY A 230 9.77 0.09 -13.32
N PHE A 231 10.22 0.28 -12.09
CA PHE A 231 9.42 0.89 -11.03
C PHE A 231 9.41 2.41 -11.15
N ASP A 232 8.35 3.04 -10.61
CA ASP A 232 8.31 4.50 -10.54
C ASP A 232 9.35 4.99 -9.52
N ASN A 233 10.36 5.68 -10.03
CA ASN A 233 11.51 6.13 -9.26
C ASN A 233 11.13 7.05 -8.10
N ALA A 234 10.24 8.02 -8.32
CA ALA A 234 9.98 9.06 -7.33
C ALA A 234 9.39 8.51 -6.00
N PRO A 235 8.28 7.75 -6.01
CA PRO A 235 7.69 7.25 -4.77
C PRO A 235 8.50 6.13 -4.13
N VAL A 236 9.10 5.23 -4.92
CA VAL A 236 9.91 4.13 -4.37
C VAL A 236 11.16 4.69 -3.71
N LEU A 237 11.85 5.66 -4.32
CA LEU A 237 13.04 6.27 -3.73
C LEU A 237 12.70 7.02 -2.42
N GLU A 238 11.53 7.64 -2.34
CA GLU A 238 11.06 8.30 -1.12
C GLU A 238 10.81 7.28 0.02
N LEU A 239 10.26 6.10 -0.29
CA LEU A 239 10.12 5.01 0.68
C LEU A 239 11.47 4.40 1.08
N MET A 240 12.40 4.28 0.14
CA MET A 240 13.75 3.76 0.39
C MET A 240 14.53 4.61 1.41
N GLN A 241 14.29 5.92 1.47
CA GLN A 241 14.90 6.78 2.50
C GLN A 241 14.43 6.41 3.92
N ASP A 242 13.17 6.04 4.09
CA ASP A 242 12.64 5.62 5.38
C ASP A 242 12.97 4.15 5.70
N ALA A 243 13.11 3.31 4.67
CA ALA A 243 13.68 1.97 4.80
C ALA A 243 15.15 2.03 5.29
N GLU A 244 15.99 2.88 4.69
CA GLU A 244 17.39 3.10 5.10
C GLU A 244 17.48 3.50 6.57
N LYS A 245 16.64 4.43 7.03
CA LYS A 245 16.58 4.81 8.46
C LYS A 245 16.28 3.62 9.35
N GLY A 246 15.38 2.73 8.94
CA GLY A 246 15.06 1.53 9.70
C GLY A 246 16.20 0.53 9.74
N ILE A 247 16.86 0.30 8.60
CA ILE A 247 18.05 -0.55 8.49
C ILE A 247 19.18 -0.03 9.36
N VAL A 248 19.51 1.26 9.25
CA VAL A 248 20.56 1.90 10.05
C VAL A 248 20.21 1.81 11.54
N ALA A 249 18.97 2.12 11.93
CA ALA A 249 18.55 2.02 13.33
C ALA A 249 18.65 0.59 13.89
N ALA A 250 18.39 -0.44 13.08
CA ALA A 250 18.55 -1.83 13.47
C ALA A 250 20.04 -2.21 13.60
N LEU A 251 20.86 -1.88 12.60
CA LEU A 251 22.26 -2.29 12.53
C LEU A 251 23.17 -1.49 13.47
N SER A 252 22.88 -0.22 13.74
CA SER A 252 23.64 0.58 14.72
C SER A 252 23.48 0.05 16.14
N LYS A 253 22.26 -0.38 16.53
CA LYS A 253 22.01 -1.02 17.84
C LYS A 253 22.76 -2.34 18.01
N ASN A 254 23.09 -3.01 16.90
CA ASN A 254 23.83 -4.27 16.92
C ASN A 254 25.32 -4.06 17.18
N GLY A 255 25.89 -2.94 16.71
CA GLY A 255 27.29 -2.58 16.98
C GLY A 255 27.53 -2.28 18.47
N GLU A 256 26.60 -1.57 19.11
CA GLU A 256 26.70 -1.24 20.54
C GLU A 256 26.57 -2.47 21.44
N ALA A 257 25.79 -3.49 21.05
CA ALA A 257 25.63 -4.73 21.82
C ALA A 257 26.77 -5.73 21.64
N ALA A 258 27.56 -5.63 20.56
CA ALA A 258 28.71 -6.50 20.30
C ALA A 258 30.02 -5.99 20.95
N GLU A 259 30.05 -4.71 21.37
CA GLU A 259 31.19 -4.06 22.04
C GLU A 259 31.05 -4.04 23.59
N ALA A 260 29.96 -4.57 24.14
CA ALA A 260 29.67 -4.69 25.58
C ALA A 260 29.88 -6.12 26.10
#